data_AF-A0A0E4BYN4-F1
#
_entry.id   AF-A0A0E4BYN4-F1
#
_cell.length_a   1.000
_cell.length_b   1.000
_cell.length_c   1.000
_cell.angle_alpha   90.00
_cell.angle_beta   90.00
_cell.angle_gamma   90.00
#
_symmetry.space_group_name_H-M   'P 1'
#
loop_
_entity.id
_entity.type
_entity.pdbx_description
1 polymer ?
#
loop_
_entity_poly.entity_id
_entity_poly.type
_entity_poly.pdbx_seq_one_letter_code
_entity_poly.pdbx_strand_id
1 'polypeptide(L)'
;MARLDQLGPAKEVAQIGSAIGREFSHTLLFSVASKPEPELASALDRLISAGLLFRQGVPPYSSYLFKHALVQDAAYGTLLRRRRQELHARVATALEQHFADLVDRQPEILAHHLTRAGQAERASDQWLKAAGQFAASRSAYAEAVSHFDRGLSLLSSLLDAQRDRQEIKLQLAKGVSLSNANGFSSAEAAKAHARAHELSDKIGDIDSQFTAIWGLWTFRRTSDWNAARQLSDRLLSLIEKGNNVGLRLEAHHMGWTTHFFCGELAPAQEHCEKGRTLYEFEQHRTHAHIYGHDPGVCARTLGAWSAWLLGYPDTCSAMAAAPVRASAPPG
;
A
#
# COMPACT_ATOMS: atom_id res chain seq x y z
N MET A 1 38.92 -10.68 9.34
CA MET A 1 38.50 -11.69 10.35
C MET A 1 39.33 -11.62 11.62
N ALA A 2 40.68 -11.69 11.56
CA ALA A 2 41.55 -11.70 12.76
C ALA A 2 41.28 -10.63 13.84
N ARG A 3 40.86 -9.40 13.46
CA ARG A 3 40.53 -8.33 14.41
C ARG A 3 39.21 -8.53 15.17
N LEU A 4 38.20 -9.18 14.58
CA LEU A 4 36.89 -9.39 15.21
C LEU A 4 36.91 -10.55 16.20
N ASP A 5 37.70 -11.59 15.93
CA ASP A 5 37.83 -12.77 16.80
C ASP A 5 38.62 -12.46 18.09
N GLN A 6 39.47 -11.44 18.08
CA GLN A 6 40.23 -10.97 19.24
C GLN A 6 39.42 -10.11 20.23
N LEU A 7 38.16 -9.77 19.91
CA LEU A 7 37.32 -8.88 20.73
C LEU A 7 36.63 -9.58 21.90
N GLY A 8 36.69 -10.91 21.98
CA GLY A 8 36.04 -11.68 23.03
C GLY A 8 34.55 -11.35 23.14
N PRO A 9 34.02 -11.02 24.34
CA PRO A 9 32.61 -10.68 24.54
C PRO A 9 32.10 -9.49 23.69
N ALA A 10 32.98 -8.57 23.29
CA ALA A 10 32.60 -7.42 22.48
C ALA A 10 32.24 -7.78 21.04
N LYS A 11 32.63 -8.97 20.56
CA LYS A 11 32.19 -9.51 19.27
C LYS A 11 30.68 -9.65 19.19
N GLU A 12 30.03 -10.09 20.26
CA GLU A 12 28.57 -10.22 20.29
C GLU A 12 27.88 -8.86 20.12
N VAL A 13 28.37 -7.82 20.81
CA VAL A 13 27.82 -6.46 20.68
C VAL A 13 28.00 -5.91 19.27
N ALA A 14 29.15 -6.15 18.64
CA ALA A 14 29.36 -5.78 17.24
C ALA A 14 28.40 -6.53 16.30
N GLN A 15 28.16 -7.82 16.53
CA GLN A 15 27.20 -8.61 15.76
C GLN A 15 25.78 -8.08 15.90
N ILE A 16 25.35 -7.75 17.12
CA ILE A 16 24.02 -7.17 17.38
C ILE A 16 23.90 -5.82 16.70
N GLY A 17 24.85 -4.90 16.91
CA GLY A 17 24.88 -3.61 16.24
C GLY A 17 24.83 -3.76 14.71
N SER A 18 25.56 -4.73 14.15
CA SER A 18 25.57 -4.97 12.71
C SER A 18 24.23 -5.44 12.14
N ALA A 19 23.40 -6.09 12.96
CA ALA A 19 22.05 -6.49 12.60
C ALA A 19 21.03 -5.36 12.74
N ILE A 20 21.28 -4.36 13.61
CA ILE A 20 20.47 -3.14 13.73
C ILE A 20 20.71 -2.25 12.52
N GLY A 21 21.97 -1.95 12.20
CA GLY A 21 22.33 -1.08 11.09
C GLY A 21 23.75 -0.55 11.16
N ARG A 22 24.11 0.29 10.18
CA ARG A 22 25.43 0.97 10.16
C ARG A 22 25.56 1.98 11.30
N GLU A 23 24.46 2.64 11.62
CA GLU A 23 24.31 3.54 12.74
C GLU A 23 23.13 3.07 13.61
N PHE A 24 23.26 3.17 14.93
CA PHE A 24 22.22 2.77 15.87
C PHE A 24 22.34 3.53 17.19
N SER A 25 21.21 3.73 17.87
CA SER A 25 21.16 4.38 19.19
C SER A 25 21.56 3.42 20.31
N HIS A 26 22.07 3.98 21.41
CA HIS A 26 22.33 3.21 22.62
C HIS A 26 21.06 2.52 23.13
N THR A 27 19.94 3.24 23.18
CA THR A 27 18.64 2.71 23.65
C THR A 27 18.19 1.49 22.87
N LEU A 28 18.29 1.51 21.52
CA LEU A 28 17.92 0.38 20.69
C LEU A 28 18.89 -0.80 20.89
N LEU A 29 20.20 -0.54 20.92
CA LEU A 29 21.19 -1.58 21.19
C LEU A 29 20.96 -2.23 22.56
N PHE A 30 20.71 -1.44 23.61
CA PHE A 30 20.49 -1.94 24.97
C PHE A 30 19.26 -2.85 25.04
N SER A 31 18.14 -2.42 24.47
CA SER A 31 16.91 -3.22 24.38
C SER A 31 17.15 -4.55 23.65
N VAL A 32 17.88 -4.52 22.54
CA VAL A 32 18.15 -5.71 21.72
C VAL A 32 19.28 -6.58 22.29
N ALA A 33 20.23 -6.04 23.06
CA ALA A 33 21.32 -6.82 23.62
C ALA A 33 20.86 -7.70 24.78
N SER A 34 19.91 -7.19 25.59
CA SER A 34 19.44 -7.84 26.82
C SER A 34 20.60 -8.23 27.75
N LYS A 35 21.59 -7.32 27.88
CA LYS A 35 22.75 -7.45 28.76
C LYS A 35 22.69 -6.40 29.87
N PRO A 36 23.30 -6.65 31.04
CA PRO A 36 23.49 -5.61 32.05
C PRO A 36 24.25 -4.40 31.48
N GLU A 37 23.84 -3.20 31.86
CA GLU A 37 24.44 -1.93 31.40
C GLU A 37 25.98 -1.90 31.54
N PRO A 38 26.59 -2.35 32.65
CA PRO A 38 28.05 -2.31 32.78
C PRO A 38 28.79 -3.21 31.79
N GLU A 39 28.21 -4.36 31.45
CA GLU A 39 28.78 -5.29 30.46
C GLU A 39 28.68 -4.71 29.05
N LEU A 40 27.55 -4.10 28.72
CA LEU A 40 27.35 -3.44 27.43
C LEU A 40 28.31 -2.27 27.24
N ALA A 41 28.45 -1.41 28.26
CA ALA A 41 29.37 -0.27 28.25
C ALA A 41 30.82 -0.74 28.05
N SER A 42 31.27 -1.74 28.81
CA SER A 42 32.62 -2.32 28.67
C SER A 42 32.88 -2.88 27.26
N ALA A 43 31.89 -3.55 26.67
CA ALA A 43 32.00 -4.05 25.30
C ALA A 43 32.07 -2.92 24.26
N LEU A 44 31.26 -1.87 24.41
CA LEU A 44 31.27 -0.70 23.52
C LEU A 44 32.59 0.06 23.61
N ASP A 45 33.13 0.27 24.82
CA ASP A 45 34.42 0.94 25.01
C ASP A 45 35.57 0.15 24.36
N ARG A 46 35.53 -1.19 24.39
CA ARG A 46 36.48 -2.04 23.66
C ARG A 46 36.35 -1.86 22.15
N LEU A 47 35.13 -1.81 21.60
CA LEU A 47 34.90 -1.61 20.16
C LEU A 47 35.36 -0.22 19.69
N ILE A 48 35.17 0.81 20.52
CA ILE A 48 35.64 2.17 20.27
C ILE A 48 37.18 2.23 20.33
N SER A 49 37.78 1.65 21.36
CA SER A 49 39.24 1.61 21.54
C SER A 49 39.93 0.83 20.41
N ALA A 50 39.28 -0.22 19.90
CA ALA A 50 39.73 -0.97 18.72
C ALA A 50 39.53 -0.21 17.38
N GLY A 51 38.90 0.97 17.41
CA GLY A 51 38.64 1.81 16.25
C GLY A 51 37.55 1.27 15.31
N LEU A 52 36.67 0.41 15.81
CA LEU A 52 35.61 -0.23 15.02
C LEU A 52 34.31 0.56 15.03
N LEU A 53 34.01 1.20 16.16
CA LEU A 53 32.86 2.09 16.34
C LEU A 53 33.32 3.52 16.66
N PHE A 54 32.54 4.50 16.21
CA PHE A 54 32.52 5.85 16.76
C PHE A 54 31.30 6.03 17.64
N ARG A 55 31.46 6.73 18.77
CA ARG A 55 30.36 7.16 19.64
C ARG A 55 30.12 8.66 19.43
N GLN A 56 28.87 9.03 19.24
CA GLN A 56 28.43 10.42 19.22
C GLN A 56 27.46 10.65 20.38
N GLY A 57 27.71 11.68 21.20
CA GLY A 57 26.93 11.96 22.41
C GLY A 57 27.32 11.09 23.62
N VAL A 58 26.46 11.08 24.64
CA VAL A 58 26.66 10.37 25.92
C VAL A 58 25.45 9.47 26.19
N PRO A 59 25.64 8.20 26.61
CA PRO A 59 24.53 7.33 26.99
C PRO A 59 23.61 7.97 28.05
N PRO A 60 22.28 7.75 27.99
CA PRO A 60 21.57 6.91 27.02
C PRO A 60 21.31 7.58 25.65
N TYR A 61 21.63 8.88 25.50
CA TYR A 61 21.37 9.66 24.28
C TYR A 61 22.53 9.61 23.26
N SER A 62 23.35 8.57 23.30
CA SER A 62 24.44 8.39 22.33
C SER A 62 24.03 7.52 21.15
N SER A 63 24.58 7.81 19.98
CA SER A 63 24.57 6.90 18.83
C SER A 63 25.95 6.30 18.59
N TYR A 64 25.96 5.16 17.91
CA TYR A 64 27.16 4.44 17.51
C TYR A 64 27.16 4.23 16.00
N LEU A 65 28.31 4.46 15.37
CA LEU A 65 28.51 4.31 13.94
C LEU A 65 29.66 3.36 13.66
N PHE A 66 29.44 2.36 12.81
CA PHE A 66 30.55 1.56 12.28
C PHE A 66 31.47 2.41 11.42
N LYS A 67 32.76 2.48 11.79
CA LYS A 67 33.75 3.28 11.08
C LYS A 67 33.84 2.95 9.59
N HIS A 68 33.67 1.67 9.23
CA HIS A 68 33.63 1.20 7.84
C HIS A 68 32.47 0.21 7.62
N ALA A 69 31.80 0.29 6.47
CA ALA A 69 30.74 -0.66 6.09
C ALA A 69 31.25 -2.11 6.09
N LEU A 70 32.49 -2.34 5.62
CA LEU A 70 33.12 -3.67 5.65
C LEU A 70 33.27 -4.26 7.06
N VAL A 71 33.38 -3.43 8.11
CA VAL A 71 33.42 -3.92 9.49
C VAL A 71 32.05 -4.42 9.92
N GLN A 72 30.99 -3.68 9.58
CA GLN A 72 29.61 -4.12 9.80
C GLN A 72 29.34 -5.43 9.05
N ASP A 73 29.70 -5.50 7.76
CA ASP A 73 29.51 -6.69 6.93
C ASP A 73 30.28 -7.90 7.47
N ALA A 74 31.51 -7.69 7.94
CA ALA A 74 32.31 -8.74 8.56
C ALA A 74 31.67 -9.23 9.88
N ALA A 75 31.21 -8.32 10.74
CA ALA A 75 30.53 -8.68 11.98
C ALA A 75 29.25 -9.47 11.69
N TYR A 76 28.38 -8.93 10.82
CA TYR A 76 27.12 -9.56 10.42
C TYR A 76 27.35 -10.91 9.70
N GLY A 77 28.38 -10.96 8.86
CA GLY A 77 28.81 -12.14 8.10
C GLY A 77 29.13 -13.34 8.98
N THR A 78 29.65 -13.12 10.19
CA THR A 78 29.96 -14.21 11.15
C THR A 78 28.74 -14.85 11.80
N LEU A 79 27.55 -14.24 11.68
CA LEU A 79 26.32 -14.79 12.26
C LEU A 79 25.77 -15.95 11.43
N LEU A 80 25.43 -17.06 12.07
CA LEU A 80 24.66 -18.14 11.47
C LEU A 80 23.23 -17.68 11.14
N ARG A 81 22.61 -18.30 10.13
CA ARG A 81 21.25 -17.95 9.63
C ARG A 81 20.21 -17.83 10.76
N ARG A 82 20.13 -18.84 11.64
CA ARG A 82 19.20 -18.85 12.78
C ARG A 82 19.43 -17.65 13.71
N ARG A 83 20.68 -17.37 14.06
CA ARG A 83 21.02 -16.24 14.93
C ARG A 83 20.68 -14.90 14.29
N ARG A 84 20.87 -14.75 12.96
CA ARG A 84 20.43 -13.54 12.23
C ARG A 84 18.92 -13.34 12.38
N GLN A 85 18.12 -14.40 12.14
CA GLN A 85 16.66 -14.31 12.28
C GLN A 85 16.24 -13.92 13.70
N GLU A 86 16.82 -14.55 14.73
CA GLU A 86 16.55 -14.22 16.13
C GLU A 86 16.89 -12.76 16.46
N LEU A 87 18.04 -12.26 15.99
CA LEU A 87 18.41 -10.87 16.20
C LEU A 87 17.46 -9.91 15.50
N HIS A 88 17.12 -10.16 14.23
CA HIS A 88 16.16 -9.32 13.52
C HIS A 88 14.76 -9.35 14.17
N ALA A 89 14.33 -10.48 14.73
CA ALA A 89 13.08 -10.56 15.48
C ALA A 89 13.13 -9.68 16.74
N ARG A 90 14.24 -9.71 17.50
CA ARG A 90 14.44 -8.85 18.67
C ARG A 90 14.47 -7.37 18.30
N VAL A 91 15.13 -7.01 17.19
CA VAL A 91 15.14 -5.63 16.69
C VAL A 91 13.73 -5.18 16.33
N ALA A 92 12.96 -6.00 15.61
CA ALA A 92 11.57 -5.70 15.27
C ALA A 92 10.71 -5.44 16.52
N THR A 93 10.80 -6.33 17.53
CA THR A 93 10.09 -6.15 18.80
C THR A 93 10.51 -4.87 19.52
N ALA A 94 11.81 -4.56 19.57
CA ALA A 94 12.28 -3.33 20.21
C ALA A 94 11.78 -2.06 19.49
N LEU A 95 11.76 -2.08 18.15
CA LEU A 95 11.22 -0.99 17.34
C LEU A 95 9.74 -0.74 17.65
N GLU A 96 8.93 -1.80 17.73
CA GLU A 96 7.50 -1.68 18.02
C GLU A 96 7.22 -1.19 19.45
N GLN A 97 8.00 -1.65 20.43
CA GLN A 97 7.76 -1.33 21.84
C GLN A 97 8.27 0.04 22.26
N HIS A 98 9.39 0.49 21.68
CA HIS A 98 10.12 1.66 22.18
C HIS A 98 10.29 2.77 21.13
N PHE A 99 10.00 2.49 19.86
CA PHE A 99 10.22 3.41 18.74
C PHE A 99 8.99 3.48 17.82
N ALA A 100 7.78 3.45 18.40
CA ALA A 100 6.52 3.51 17.64
C ALA A 100 6.47 4.71 16.68
N ASP A 101 6.88 5.90 17.13
CA ASP A 101 6.96 7.11 16.29
C ASP A 101 7.88 6.95 15.07
N LEU A 102 8.99 6.21 15.23
CA LEU A 102 9.91 5.92 14.12
C LEU A 102 9.27 4.94 13.15
N VAL A 103 8.66 3.87 13.68
CA VAL A 103 7.95 2.86 12.87
C VAL A 103 6.79 3.49 12.11
N ASP A 104 6.08 4.43 12.72
CA ASP A 104 5.00 5.15 12.04
C ASP A 104 5.52 6.03 10.93
N ARG A 105 6.68 6.68 11.08
CA ARG A 105 7.28 7.54 10.05
C ARG A 105 8.06 6.78 8.97
N GLN A 106 8.59 5.61 9.29
CA GLN A 106 9.48 4.79 8.45
C GLN A 106 9.16 3.29 8.64
N PRO A 107 7.95 2.84 8.26
CA PRO A 107 7.51 1.44 8.41
C PRO A 107 8.41 0.43 7.66
N GLU A 108 9.11 0.86 6.61
CA GLU A 108 10.07 0.06 5.86
C GLU A 108 11.24 -0.47 6.70
N ILE A 109 11.61 0.23 7.79
CA ILE A 109 12.63 -0.25 8.73
C ILE A 109 12.09 -1.49 9.44
N LEU A 110 10.88 -1.41 10.00
CA LEU A 110 10.25 -2.56 10.67
C LEU A 110 10.01 -3.70 9.66
N ALA A 111 9.53 -3.39 8.46
CA ALA A 111 9.32 -4.36 7.38
C ALA A 111 10.62 -5.12 7.03
N HIS A 112 11.76 -4.41 6.98
CA HIS A 112 13.07 -5.01 6.76
C HIS A 112 13.44 -6.01 7.85
N HIS A 113 13.33 -5.63 9.13
CA HIS A 113 13.66 -6.53 10.24
C HIS A 113 12.71 -7.72 10.31
N LEU A 114 11.40 -7.53 10.12
CA LEU A 114 10.44 -8.64 10.08
C LEU A 114 10.71 -9.61 8.91
N THR A 115 11.07 -9.08 7.73
CA THR A 115 11.47 -9.87 6.57
C THR A 115 12.67 -10.75 6.90
N ARG A 116 13.72 -10.16 7.50
CA ARG A 116 14.95 -10.86 7.87
C ARG A 116 14.76 -11.81 9.05
N ALA A 117 13.75 -11.59 9.88
CA ALA A 117 13.31 -12.49 10.95
C ALA A 117 12.52 -13.70 10.44
N GLY A 118 12.07 -13.70 9.17
CA GLY A 118 11.19 -14.73 8.63
C GLY A 118 9.73 -14.59 9.05
N GLN A 119 9.30 -13.41 9.52
CA GLN A 119 7.93 -13.14 9.95
C GLN A 119 7.13 -12.55 8.77
N ALA A 120 6.87 -13.39 7.78
CA ALA A 120 6.39 -12.97 6.46
C ALA A 120 5.06 -12.20 6.48
N GLU A 121 4.08 -12.66 7.25
CA GLU A 121 2.74 -12.02 7.32
C GLU A 121 2.87 -10.58 7.83
N ARG A 122 3.54 -10.41 8.98
CA ARG A 122 3.78 -9.10 9.59
C ARG A 122 4.64 -8.20 8.70
N ALA A 123 5.66 -8.76 8.06
CA ALA A 123 6.53 -8.01 7.15
C ALA A 123 5.77 -7.49 5.93
N SER A 124 4.90 -8.32 5.34
CA SER A 124 4.04 -7.97 4.20
C SER A 124 3.10 -6.80 4.54
N ASP A 125 2.47 -6.81 5.73
CA ASP A 125 1.63 -5.69 6.18
C ASP A 125 2.43 -4.39 6.34
N GLN A 126 3.67 -4.46 6.86
CA GLN A 126 4.53 -3.28 6.98
C GLN A 126 5.04 -2.77 5.63
N TRP A 127 5.33 -3.67 4.67
CA TRP A 127 5.64 -3.26 3.30
C TRP A 127 4.44 -2.59 2.61
N LEU A 128 3.23 -3.09 2.83
CA LEU A 128 2.00 -2.45 2.37
C LEU A 128 1.85 -1.04 2.97
N LYS A 129 2.08 -0.89 4.29
CA LYS A 129 2.05 0.40 4.98
C LYS A 129 3.08 1.38 4.41
N ALA A 130 4.32 0.95 4.23
CA ALA A 130 5.40 1.75 3.64
C ALA A 130 5.06 2.24 2.23
N ALA A 131 4.57 1.33 1.39
CA ALA A 131 4.20 1.65 0.02
C ALA A 131 3.02 2.64 -0.05
N GLY A 132 1.94 2.38 0.69
CA GLY A 132 0.69 3.13 0.60
C GLY A 132 0.71 4.48 1.32
N GLN A 133 1.22 4.53 2.55
CA GLN A 133 1.15 5.74 3.39
C GLN A 133 2.25 6.75 3.08
N PHE A 134 3.42 6.31 2.61
CA PHE A 134 4.57 7.19 2.44
C PHE A 134 4.96 7.39 0.98
N ALA A 135 5.16 6.31 0.23
CA ALA A 135 5.62 6.44 -1.14
C ALA A 135 4.50 6.92 -2.07
N ALA A 136 3.34 6.26 -2.08
CA ALA A 136 2.22 6.62 -2.97
C ALA A 136 1.60 7.98 -2.63
N SER A 137 1.51 8.35 -1.34
CA SER A 137 0.98 9.65 -0.89
C SER A 137 1.85 10.84 -1.29
N ARG A 138 3.16 10.61 -1.51
CA ARG A 138 4.14 11.60 -1.99
C ARG A 138 4.40 11.48 -3.50
N SER A 139 3.56 10.75 -4.22
CA SER A 139 3.70 10.46 -5.65
C SER A 139 5.01 9.75 -6.03
N ALA A 140 5.69 9.10 -5.08
CA ALA A 140 6.87 8.28 -5.29
C ALA A 140 6.48 6.84 -5.72
N TYR A 141 5.77 6.72 -6.84
CA TYR A 141 5.14 5.45 -7.23
C TYR A 141 6.13 4.32 -7.54
N ALA A 142 7.33 4.63 -8.05
CA ALA A 142 8.37 3.61 -8.30
C ALA A 142 8.85 2.94 -6.99
N GLU A 143 9.01 3.73 -5.93
CA GLU A 143 9.36 3.23 -4.61
C GLU A 143 8.20 2.43 -3.99
N ALA A 144 6.96 2.91 -4.14
CA ALA A 144 5.77 2.20 -3.71
C ALA A 144 5.68 0.81 -4.37
N VAL A 145 5.89 0.73 -5.69
CA VAL A 145 5.91 -0.53 -6.45
C VAL A 145 7.00 -1.47 -5.92
N SER A 146 8.20 -0.98 -5.65
CA SER A 146 9.27 -1.80 -5.07
C SER A 146 8.90 -2.35 -3.69
N HIS A 147 8.22 -1.57 -2.86
CA HIS A 147 7.72 -2.03 -1.57
C HIS A 147 6.61 -3.08 -1.71
N PHE A 148 5.64 -2.89 -2.60
CA PHE A 148 4.63 -3.92 -2.89
C PHE A 148 5.27 -5.22 -3.37
N ASP A 149 6.28 -5.15 -4.25
CA ASP A 149 7.00 -6.33 -4.73
C ASP A 149 7.74 -7.07 -3.62
N ARG A 150 8.33 -6.34 -2.66
CA ARG A 150 8.91 -6.95 -1.46
C ARG A 150 7.84 -7.67 -0.64
N GLY A 151 6.69 -7.05 -0.39
CA GLY A 151 5.57 -7.70 0.30
C GLY A 151 5.10 -8.98 -0.42
N LEU A 152 4.88 -8.90 -1.73
CA LEU A 152 4.45 -10.04 -2.56
C LEU A 152 5.45 -11.19 -2.53
N SER A 153 6.76 -10.91 -2.52
CA SER A 153 7.81 -11.94 -2.48
C SER A 153 7.81 -12.79 -1.20
N LEU A 154 7.17 -12.32 -0.12
CA LEU A 154 7.12 -13.01 1.16
C LEU A 154 5.94 -14.00 1.25
N LEU A 155 4.96 -13.85 0.36
CA LEU A 155 3.69 -14.57 0.44
C LEU A 155 3.84 -16.07 0.20
N SER A 156 4.88 -16.51 -0.53
CA SER A 156 5.14 -17.92 -0.79
C SER A 156 5.38 -18.77 0.47
N SER A 157 5.62 -18.12 1.62
CA SER A 157 5.84 -18.76 2.92
C SER A 157 4.59 -18.81 3.82
N LEU A 158 3.45 -18.27 3.36
CA LEU A 158 2.21 -18.21 4.11
C LEU A 158 1.26 -19.36 3.77
N LEU A 159 0.32 -19.64 4.67
CA LEU A 159 -0.81 -20.54 4.41
C LEU A 159 -1.76 -19.93 3.38
N ASP A 160 -2.40 -20.76 2.54
CA ASP A 160 -3.17 -20.31 1.38
C ASP A 160 -4.23 -19.24 1.70
N ALA A 161 -5.01 -19.39 2.78
CA ALA A 161 -6.05 -18.43 3.12
C ALA A 161 -5.51 -17.05 3.57
N GLN A 162 -4.39 -17.03 4.31
CA GLN A 162 -3.71 -15.80 4.70
C GLN A 162 -2.99 -15.17 3.51
N ARG A 163 -2.36 -16.02 2.69
CA ARG A 163 -1.67 -15.65 1.45
C ARG A 163 -2.61 -14.90 0.52
N ASP A 164 -3.76 -15.49 0.20
CA ASP A 164 -4.69 -14.91 -0.77
C ASP A 164 -5.22 -13.54 -0.29
N ARG A 165 -5.56 -13.41 1.01
CA ARG A 165 -5.99 -12.13 1.58
C ARG A 165 -4.92 -11.04 1.53
N GLN A 166 -3.66 -11.37 1.84
CA GLN A 166 -2.58 -10.39 1.75
C GLN A 166 -2.21 -10.06 0.30
N GLU A 167 -2.22 -11.06 -0.59
CA GLU A 167 -1.94 -10.85 -2.01
C GLU A 167 -2.95 -9.90 -2.63
N ILE A 168 -4.25 -10.05 -2.34
CA ILE A 168 -5.31 -9.14 -2.79
C ILE A 168 -4.98 -7.69 -2.41
N LYS A 169 -4.69 -7.43 -1.12
CA LYS A 169 -4.40 -6.07 -0.64
C LYS A 169 -3.20 -5.45 -1.36
N LEU A 170 -2.11 -6.21 -1.51
CA LEU A 170 -0.89 -5.76 -2.18
C LEU A 170 -1.13 -5.50 -3.68
N GLN A 171 -1.83 -6.41 -4.37
CA GLN A 171 -2.10 -6.28 -5.81
C GLN A 171 -3.04 -5.12 -6.12
N LEU A 172 -4.09 -4.89 -5.31
CA LEU A 172 -4.98 -3.76 -5.48
C LEU A 172 -4.23 -2.43 -5.34
N ALA A 173 -3.45 -2.28 -4.27
CA ALA A 173 -2.67 -1.05 -4.02
C ALA A 173 -1.58 -0.83 -5.08
N LYS A 174 -0.93 -1.91 -5.53
CA LYS A 174 0.04 -1.88 -6.63
C LYS A 174 -0.60 -1.47 -7.95
N GLY A 175 -1.78 -2.00 -8.29
CA GLY A 175 -2.51 -1.67 -9.51
C GLY A 175 -2.89 -0.18 -9.58
N VAL A 176 -3.37 0.38 -8.47
CA VAL A 176 -3.66 1.83 -8.36
C VAL A 176 -2.39 2.66 -8.56
N SER A 177 -1.30 2.29 -7.88
CA SER A 177 -0.02 3.03 -7.96
C SER A 177 0.59 3.00 -9.37
N LEU A 178 0.51 1.84 -10.05
CA LEU A 178 0.97 1.69 -11.44
C LEU A 178 0.10 2.50 -12.42
N SER A 179 -1.21 2.56 -12.19
CA SER A 179 -2.10 3.39 -13.01
C SER A 179 -1.81 4.87 -12.85
N ASN A 180 -1.52 5.32 -11.63
CA ASN A 180 -1.15 6.71 -11.37
C ASN A 180 0.22 7.07 -11.95
N ALA A 181 1.18 6.13 -11.94
CA ALA A 181 2.51 6.34 -12.50
C ALA A 181 2.53 6.34 -14.04
N ASN A 182 1.84 5.37 -14.65
CA ASN A 182 1.99 5.02 -16.07
C ASN A 182 0.72 5.31 -16.90
N GLY A 183 -0.32 5.87 -16.27
CA GLY A 183 -1.62 6.11 -16.88
C GLY A 183 -2.54 4.89 -16.91
N PHE A 184 -3.79 5.12 -17.28
CA PHE A 184 -4.85 4.08 -17.29
C PHE A 184 -4.60 2.96 -18.30
N SER A 185 -3.74 3.15 -19.30
CA SER A 185 -3.34 2.11 -20.26
C SER A 185 -2.18 1.23 -19.77
N SER A 186 -1.86 1.24 -18.48
CA SER A 186 -0.79 0.43 -17.88
C SER A 186 -1.15 -1.07 -17.88
N ALA A 187 -0.46 -1.85 -18.71
CA ALA A 187 -0.64 -3.30 -18.76
C ALA A 187 -0.20 -3.99 -17.45
N GLU A 188 0.75 -3.41 -16.72
CA GLU A 188 1.20 -3.93 -15.43
C GLU A 188 0.14 -3.69 -14.34
N ALA A 189 -0.52 -2.53 -14.36
CA ALA A 189 -1.66 -2.27 -13.48
C ALA A 189 -2.80 -3.27 -13.75
N ALA A 190 -3.12 -3.51 -15.03
CA ALA A 190 -4.13 -4.47 -15.42
C ALA A 190 -3.80 -5.90 -14.94
N LYS A 191 -2.53 -6.32 -15.02
CA LYS A 191 -2.08 -7.62 -14.48
C LYS A 191 -2.27 -7.72 -12.97
N ALA A 192 -1.93 -6.66 -12.23
CA ALA A 192 -2.13 -6.61 -10.78
C ALA A 192 -3.63 -6.72 -10.42
N HIS A 193 -4.48 -5.93 -11.07
CA HIS A 193 -5.93 -5.99 -10.87
C HIS A 193 -6.54 -7.34 -11.30
N ALA A 194 -6.06 -7.96 -12.38
CA ALA A 194 -6.52 -9.29 -12.80
C ALA A 194 -6.21 -10.35 -11.73
N ARG A 195 -5.01 -10.30 -11.13
CA ARG A 195 -4.62 -11.20 -10.06
C ARG A 195 -5.44 -10.97 -8.78
N ALA A 196 -5.68 -9.71 -8.42
CA ALA A 196 -6.56 -9.38 -7.30
C ALA A 196 -8.00 -9.88 -7.54
N HIS A 197 -8.53 -9.71 -8.76
CA HIS A 197 -9.86 -10.21 -9.13
C HIS A 197 -9.96 -11.73 -8.99
N GLU A 198 -9.02 -12.50 -9.55
CA GLU A 198 -8.99 -13.97 -9.43
C GLU A 198 -9.06 -14.43 -7.97
N LEU A 199 -8.25 -13.83 -7.09
CA LEU A 199 -8.19 -14.21 -5.69
C LEU A 199 -9.42 -13.75 -4.90
N SER A 200 -9.91 -12.53 -5.16
CA SER A 200 -11.11 -12.01 -4.50
C SER A 200 -12.37 -12.76 -4.92
N ASP A 201 -12.45 -13.24 -6.17
CA ASP A 201 -13.49 -14.15 -6.68
C ASP A 201 -13.47 -15.48 -5.93
N LYS A 202 -12.27 -16.08 -5.79
CA LYS A 202 -12.06 -17.33 -5.05
C LYS A 202 -12.53 -17.25 -3.58
N ILE A 203 -12.30 -16.13 -2.89
CA ILE A 203 -12.66 -15.99 -1.46
C ILE A 203 -14.01 -15.30 -1.22
N GLY A 204 -14.71 -14.87 -2.27
CA GLY A 204 -16.00 -14.19 -2.17
C GLY A 204 -15.95 -12.78 -1.56
N ASP A 205 -14.83 -12.08 -1.69
CA ASP A 205 -14.67 -10.71 -1.19
C ASP A 205 -15.16 -9.68 -2.22
N ILE A 206 -16.43 -9.27 -2.09
CA ILE A 206 -17.12 -8.38 -3.03
C ILE A 206 -16.44 -7.00 -3.14
N ASP A 207 -15.96 -6.43 -2.03
CA ASP A 207 -15.35 -5.09 -2.03
C ASP A 207 -14.01 -5.11 -2.79
N SER A 208 -13.23 -6.17 -2.60
CA SER A 208 -11.99 -6.38 -3.36
C SER A 208 -12.26 -6.70 -4.83
N GLN A 209 -13.30 -7.49 -5.14
CA GLN A 209 -13.73 -7.76 -6.51
C GLN A 209 -14.13 -6.44 -7.21
N PHE A 210 -14.86 -5.57 -6.52
CA PHE A 210 -15.22 -4.26 -7.05
C PHE A 210 -13.99 -3.45 -7.44
N THR A 211 -13.04 -3.30 -6.51
CA THR A 211 -11.83 -2.49 -6.74
C THR A 211 -10.98 -3.07 -7.87
N ALA A 212 -10.90 -4.41 -7.96
CA ALA A 212 -10.18 -5.08 -9.03
C ALA A 212 -10.85 -4.88 -10.40
N ILE A 213 -12.17 -5.06 -10.47
CA ILE A 213 -12.94 -4.87 -11.72
C ILE A 213 -12.91 -3.41 -12.16
N TRP A 214 -12.99 -2.45 -11.24
CA TRP A 214 -12.82 -1.02 -11.56
C TRP A 214 -11.47 -0.75 -12.23
N GLY A 215 -10.38 -1.28 -11.67
CA GLY A 215 -9.04 -1.17 -12.26
C GLY A 215 -8.94 -1.82 -13.64
N LEU A 216 -9.56 -2.98 -13.84
CA LEU A 216 -9.61 -3.63 -15.15
C LEU A 216 -10.45 -2.83 -16.16
N TRP A 217 -11.59 -2.30 -15.73
CA TRP A 217 -12.49 -1.51 -16.57
C TRP A 217 -11.83 -0.20 -17.01
N THR A 218 -11.15 0.48 -16.09
CA THR A 218 -10.39 1.71 -16.41
C THR A 218 -9.27 1.47 -17.41
N PHE A 219 -8.66 0.28 -17.41
CA PHE A 219 -7.72 -0.14 -18.45
C PHE A 219 -8.42 -0.46 -19.77
N ARG A 220 -9.47 -1.31 -19.76
CA ARG A 220 -10.16 -1.74 -21.00
C ARG A 220 -10.78 -0.60 -21.77
N ARG A 221 -11.37 0.40 -21.09
CA ARG A 221 -11.96 1.57 -21.76
C ARG A 221 -10.97 2.40 -22.61
N THR A 222 -9.66 2.19 -22.46
CA THR A 222 -8.65 2.85 -23.29
C THR A 222 -8.45 2.19 -24.65
N SER A 223 -8.96 0.97 -24.86
CA SER A 223 -8.66 0.16 -26.04
C SER A 223 -9.85 -0.64 -26.58
N ASP A 224 -10.74 -1.11 -25.71
CA ASP A 224 -11.86 -1.99 -26.07
C ASP A 224 -13.07 -1.74 -25.15
N TRP A 225 -14.03 -0.96 -25.67
CA TRP A 225 -15.28 -0.66 -24.96
C TRP A 225 -16.22 -1.87 -24.83
N ASN A 226 -16.13 -2.87 -25.72
CA ASN A 226 -16.92 -4.10 -25.58
C ASN A 226 -16.42 -4.94 -24.41
N ALA A 227 -15.10 -5.05 -24.24
CA ALA A 227 -14.51 -5.69 -23.06
C ALA A 227 -14.82 -4.91 -21.78
N ALA A 228 -14.80 -3.57 -21.83
CA ALA A 228 -15.22 -2.73 -20.71
C ALA A 228 -16.70 -2.97 -20.33
N ARG A 229 -17.59 -3.16 -21.31
CA ARG A 229 -19.00 -3.47 -21.07
C ARG A 229 -19.19 -4.77 -20.31
N GLN A 230 -18.51 -5.84 -20.71
CA GLN A 230 -18.58 -7.13 -20.01
C GLN A 230 -18.18 -7.01 -18.52
N LEU A 231 -17.19 -6.17 -18.21
CA LEU A 231 -16.77 -5.91 -16.84
C LEU A 231 -17.81 -5.09 -16.07
N SER A 232 -18.40 -4.07 -16.72
CA SER A 232 -19.48 -3.26 -16.16
C SER A 232 -20.70 -4.10 -15.79
N ASP A 233 -21.17 -4.95 -16.72
CA ASP A 233 -22.34 -5.80 -16.53
C ASP A 233 -22.12 -6.82 -15.41
N ARG A 234 -20.93 -7.45 -15.40
CA ARG A 234 -20.54 -8.37 -14.33
C ARG A 234 -20.58 -7.67 -12.98
N LEU A 235 -19.95 -6.49 -12.87
CA LEU A 235 -19.87 -5.79 -11.59
C LEU A 235 -21.24 -5.38 -11.07
N LEU A 236 -22.09 -4.84 -11.95
CA LEU A 236 -23.43 -4.44 -11.56
C LEU A 236 -24.24 -5.64 -11.04
N SER A 237 -24.18 -6.79 -11.74
CA SER A 237 -24.88 -8.02 -11.30
C SER A 237 -24.40 -8.52 -9.93
N LEU A 238 -23.12 -8.31 -9.61
CA LEU A 238 -22.52 -8.71 -8.35
C LEU A 238 -23.03 -7.84 -7.18
N ILE A 239 -23.15 -6.52 -7.39
CA ILE A 239 -23.39 -5.58 -6.30
C ILE A 239 -24.83 -5.06 -6.21
N GLU A 240 -25.67 -5.32 -7.21
CA GLU A 240 -27.07 -4.88 -7.23
C GLU A 240 -27.87 -5.40 -6.02
N LYS A 241 -27.53 -6.61 -5.55
CA LYS A 241 -28.14 -7.24 -4.37
C LYS A 241 -27.49 -6.84 -3.04
N GLY A 242 -26.41 -6.05 -3.08
CA GLY A 242 -25.68 -5.61 -1.90
C GLY A 242 -26.27 -4.34 -1.26
N ASN A 243 -25.97 -4.15 0.03
CA ASN A 243 -26.43 -2.97 0.78
C ASN A 243 -25.53 -1.73 0.61
N ASN A 244 -24.39 -1.87 -0.06
CA ASN A 244 -23.45 -0.76 -0.23
C ASN A 244 -23.91 0.18 -1.35
N VAL A 245 -24.60 1.27 -0.96
CA VAL A 245 -25.11 2.31 -1.86
C VAL A 245 -23.98 2.93 -2.69
N GLY A 246 -22.83 3.21 -2.06
CA GLY A 246 -21.68 3.83 -2.73
C GLY A 246 -21.12 2.96 -3.85
N LEU A 247 -20.97 1.66 -3.62
CA LEU A 247 -20.52 0.76 -4.69
C LEU A 247 -21.54 0.64 -5.81
N ARG A 248 -22.85 0.55 -5.49
CA ARG A 248 -23.92 0.52 -6.51
C ARG A 248 -23.90 1.77 -7.38
N LEU A 249 -23.73 2.94 -6.77
CA LEU A 249 -23.58 4.19 -7.49
C LEU A 249 -22.42 4.14 -8.49
N GLU A 250 -21.27 3.62 -8.07
CA GLU A 250 -20.08 3.52 -8.94
C GLU A 250 -20.17 2.41 -10.00
N ALA A 251 -20.92 1.34 -9.78
CA ALA A 251 -21.22 0.41 -10.88
C ALA A 251 -22.17 1.03 -11.91
N HIS A 252 -23.15 1.83 -11.47
CA HIS A 252 -23.90 2.63 -12.45
C HIS A 252 -22.96 3.59 -13.18
N HIS A 253 -21.92 4.14 -12.53
CA HIS A 253 -20.90 4.95 -13.19
C HIS A 253 -20.18 4.23 -14.33
N MET A 254 -19.79 2.99 -14.09
CA MET A 254 -19.24 2.15 -15.14
C MET A 254 -20.25 1.93 -16.26
N GLY A 255 -21.53 1.69 -15.92
CA GLY A 255 -22.62 1.52 -16.86
C GLY A 255 -22.83 2.72 -17.78
N TRP A 256 -23.14 3.90 -17.23
CA TRP A 256 -23.43 5.07 -18.07
C TRP A 256 -22.23 5.47 -18.93
N THR A 257 -21.02 5.39 -18.39
CA THR A 257 -19.81 5.73 -19.13
C THR A 257 -19.64 4.76 -20.29
N THR A 258 -19.75 3.45 -20.03
CA THR A 258 -19.54 2.43 -21.06
C THR A 258 -20.59 2.49 -22.15
N HIS A 259 -21.88 2.54 -21.80
CA HIS A 259 -22.96 2.61 -22.77
C HIS A 259 -22.88 3.88 -23.63
N PHE A 260 -22.54 5.03 -23.03
CA PHE A 260 -22.38 6.27 -23.78
C PHE A 260 -21.31 6.14 -24.87
N PHE A 261 -20.14 5.62 -24.52
CA PHE A 261 -19.04 5.46 -25.49
C PHE A 261 -19.24 4.30 -26.47
N CYS A 262 -20.11 3.33 -26.15
CA CYS A 262 -20.61 2.34 -27.12
C CYS A 262 -21.69 2.88 -28.07
N GLY A 263 -22.17 4.12 -27.86
CA GLY A 263 -23.27 4.70 -28.64
C GLY A 263 -24.68 4.27 -28.19
N GLU A 264 -24.78 3.59 -27.06
CA GLU A 264 -26.02 3.08 -26.48
C GLU A 264 -26.61 4.13 -25.52
N LEU A 265 -27.14 5.21 -26.09
CA LEU A 265 -27.51 6.41 -25.31
C LEU A 265 -28.70 6.21 -24.37
N ALA A 266 -29.68 5.38 -24.73
CA ALA A 266 -30.83 5.12 -23.88
C ALA A 266 -30.45 4.35 -22.60
N PRO A 267 -29.69 3.22 -22.68
CA PRO A 267 -29.11 2.60 -21.49
C PRO A 267 -28.22 3.57 -20.69
N ALA A 268 -27.38 4.37 -21.36
CA ALA A 268 -26.54 5.35 -20.66
C ALA A 268 -27.38 6.32 -19.81
N GLN A 269 -28.48 6.82 -20.37
CA GLN A 269 -29.41 7.69 -19.65
C GLN A 269 -30.07 6.98 -18.45
N GLU A 270 -30.51 5.73 -18.60
CA GLU A 270 -31.09 4.94 -17.51
C GLU A 270 -30.09 4.78 -16.34
N HIS A 271 -28.83 4.46 -16.64
CA HIS A 271 -27.79 4.38 -15.62
C HIS A 271 -27.56 5.73 -14.92
N CYS A 272 -27.52 6.84 -15.67
CA CYS A 272 -27.40 8.18 -15.10
C CYS A 272 -28.56 8.51 -14.14
N GLU A 273 -29.79 8.14 -14.49
CA GLU A 273 -30.97 8.35 -13.65
C GLU A 273 -30.91 7.54 -12.35
N LYS A 274 -30.53 6.26 -12.44
CA LYS A 274 -30.30 5.41 -11.25
C LYS A 274 -29.18 5.96 -10.37
N GLY A 275 -28.05 6.37 -10.96
CA GLY A 275 -26.94 7.00 -10.25
C GLY A 275 -27.35 8.27 -9.51
N ARG A 276 -28.08 9.16 -10.18
CA ARG A 276 -28.61 10.39 -9.57
C ARG A 276 -29.56 10.12 -8.42
N THR A 277 -30.33 9.03 -8.49
CA THR A 277 -31.24 8.62 -7.41
C THR A 277 -30.48 8.10 -6.19
N LEU A 278 -29.35 7.43 -6.41
CA LEU A 278 -28.48 6.91 -5.33
C LEU A 278 -27.56 7.98 -4.73
N TYR A 279 -27.25 9.05 -5.46
CA TYR A 279 -26.25 10.03 -5.06
C TYR A 279 -26.74 10.99 -3.96
N GLU A 280 -26.06 10.93 -2.82
CA GLU A 280 -26.10 11.92 -1.75
C GLU A 280 -24.72 12.58 -1.54
N PHE A 281 -24.63 13.91 -1.62
CA PHE A 281 -23.35 14.64 -1.57
C PHE A 281 -22.55 14.35 -0.28
N GLU A 282 -23.15 14.50 0.90
CA GLU A 282 -22.43 14.32 2.17
C GLU A 282 -21.89 12.90 2.35
N GLN A 283 -22.60 11.90 1.81
CA GLN A 283 -22.19 10.50 1.88
C GLN A 283 -21.11 10.15 0.85
N HIS A 284 -21.17 10.75 -0.35
CA HIS A 284 -20.35 10.32 -1.49
C HIS A 284 -19.26 11.31 -1.91
N ARG A 285 -19.11 12.48 -1.24
CA ARG A 285 -18.09 13.48 -1.58
C ARG A 285 -16.65 12.93 -1.61
N THR A 286 -16.37 11.88 -0.86
CA THR A 286 -15.04 11.23 -0.83
C THR A 286 -14.76 10.41 -2.09
N HIS A 287 -15.78 10.07 -2.89
CA HIS A 287 -15.61 9.34 -4.15
C HIS A 287 -14.73 10.11 -5.14
N ALA A 288 -14.76 11.45 -5.11
CA ALA A 288 -13.86 12.29 -5.90
C ALA A 288 -12.38 11.98 -5.63
N HIS A 289 -12.03 11.60 -4.41
CA HIS A 289 -10.66 11.24 -4.04
C HIS A 289 -10.34 9.77 -4.33
N ILE A 290 -11.32 8.87 -4.17
CA ILE A 290 -11.13 7.42 -4.34
C ILE A 290 -11.12 7.02 -5.83
N TYR A 291 -12.07 7.54 -6.60
CA TYR A 291 -12.33 7.17 -7.99
C TYR A 291 -11.91 8.25 -8.99
N GLY A 292 -11.52 9.43 -8.51
CA GLY A 292 -11.06 10.55 -9.35
C GLY A 292 -12.18 11.34 -10.02
N HIS A 293 -13.43 11.17 -9.59
CA HIS A 293 -14.59 11.88 -10.14
C HIS A 293 -15.70 12.05 -9.09
N ASP A 294 -16.52 13.10 -9.24
CA ASP A 294 -17.78 13.19 -8.48
C ASP A 294 -18.90 12.49 -9.28
N PRO A 295 -19.46 11.37 -8.77
CA PRO A 295 -20.47 10.60 -9.49
C PRO A 295 -21.74 11.41 -9.78
N GLY A 296 -22.10 12.36 -8.91
CA GLY A 296 -23.25 13.23 -9.10
C GLY A 296 -23.06 14.16 -10.29
N VAL A 297 -21.93 14.85 -10.37
CA VAL A 297 -21.56 15.72 -11.50
C VAL A 297 -21.46 14.91 -12.80
N CYS A 298 -20.78 13.76 -12.76
CA CYS A 298 -20.62 12.89 -13.93
C CYS A 298 -21.95 12.38 -14.47
N ALA A 299 -22.85 11.88 -13.61
CA ALA A 299 -24.17 11.39 -14.03
C ALA A 299 -25.04 12.50 -14.63
N ARG A 300 -24.97 13.74 -14.11
CA ARG A 300 -25.68 14.89 -14.72
C ARG A 300 -25.11 15.21 -16.10
N THR A 301 -23.78 15.26 -16.23
CA THR A 301 -23.11 15.66 -17.46
C THR A 301 -23.38 14.66 -18.59
N LEU A 302 -23.11 13.38 -18.35
CA LEU A 302 -23.36 12.34 -19.35
C LEU A 302 -24.84 12.09 -19.59
N GLY A 303 -25.69 12.25 -18.57
CA GLY A 303 -27.15 12.23 -18.74
C GLY A 303 -27.65 13.35 -19.66
N ALA A 304 -27.17 14.58 -19.47
CA ALA A 304 -27.55 15.72 -20.30
C ALA A 304 -27.09 15.53 -21.75
N TRP A 305 -25.85 15.08 -21.96
CA TRP A 305 -25.35 14.78 -23.31
C TRP A 305 -26.12 13.64 -23.98
N SER A 306 -26.46 12.59 -23.24
CA SER A 306 -27.29 11.48 -23.76
C SER A 306 -28.66 12.00 -24.18
N ALA A 307 -29.31 12.81 -23.34
CA ALA A 307 -30.62 13.41 -23.63
C ALA A 307 -30.57 14.30 -24.89
N TRP A 308 -29.54 15.14 -25.01
CA TRP A 308 -29.35 15.97 -26.20
C TRP A 308 -29.22 15.13 -27.47
N LEU A 309 -28.35 14.12 -27.45
CA LEU A 309 -28.08 13.25 -28.61
C LEU A 309 -29.30 12.38 -28.99
N LEU A 310 -30.18 12.08 -28.04
CA LEU A 310 -31.46 11.41 -28.26
C LEU A 310 -32.58 12.34 -28.78
N GLY A 311 -32.34 13.65 -28.86
CA GLY A 311 -33.33 14.62 -29.33
C GLY A 311 -34.22 15.20 -28.23
N TYR A 312 -33.79 15.18 -26.97
CA TYR A 312 -34.50 15.73 -25.82
C TYR A 312 -33.79 16.99 -25.25
N PRO A 313 -33.82 18.14 -25.96
CA PRO A 313 -33.09 19.35 -25.57
C PRO A 313 -33.59 19.99 -24.26
N ASP A 314 -34.87 19.86 -23.96
CA ASP A 314 -35.45 20.38 -22.71
C ASP A 314 -34.94 19.58 -21.50
N THR A 315 -34.89 18.25 -21.62
CA THR A 315 -34.32 17.37 -20.60
C THR A 315 -32.84 17.67 -20.37
N CYS A 316 -32.06 17.86 -21.45
CA CYS A 316 -30.67 18.30 -21.37
C CYS A 316 -30.53 19.62 -20.59
N SER A 317 -31.33 20.62 -20.96
CA SER A 317 -31.30 21.95 -20.32
C SER A 317 -31.67 21.88 -18.83
N ALA A 318 -32.69 21.10 -18.48
CA ALA A 318 -33.09 20.88 -17.10
C ALA A 318 -31.99 20.19 -16.27
N MET A 319 -31.28 19.21 -16.86
CA MET A 319 -30.16 18.54 -16.19
C MET A 319 -28.96 19.46 -15.99
N ALA A 320 -28.66 20.33 -16.97
CA ALA A 320 -27.55 21.28 -16.90
C ALA A 320 -27.81 22.45 -15.93
N ALA A 321 -29.07 22.89 -15.80
CA ALA A 321 -29.46 23.99 -14.92
C ALA A 321 -29.65 23.57 -13.45
N ALA A 322 -29.79 22.27 -13.17
CA ALA A 322 -29.98 21.77 -11.82
C ALA A 322 -28.72 22.04 -10.96
N PRO A 323 -28.84 22.71 -9.80
CA PRO A 323 -27.67 23.00 -8.97
C PRO A 323 -26.98 21.71 -8.54
N VAL A 324 -25.66 21.66 -8.75
CA VAL A 324 -24.83 20.68 -8.06
C VAL A 324 -24.88 21.08 -6.59
N ARG A 325 -25.47 20.24 -5.73
CA ARG A 325 -25.39 20.43 -4.27
C ARG A 325 -23.92 20.32 -3.86
N ALA A 326 -23.17 21.40 -3.98
CA ALA A 326 -21.94 21.62 -3.26
C ALA A 326 -22.34 22.22 -1.91
N SER A 327 -21.86 21.66 -0.80
CA SER A 327 -22.07 22.30 0.49
C SER A 327 -21.52 23.73 0.45
N ALA A 328 -22.34 24.69 0.88
CA ALA A 328 -21.84 26.00 1.25
C ALA A 328 -20.75 25.82 2.33
N PRO A 329 -19.67 26.62 2.33
CA PRO A 329 -18.68 26.54 3.40
C PRO A 329 -19.37 26.79 4.75
N PRO A 330 -18.96 26.10 5.83
CA PRO A 330 -19.47 26.39 7.16
C PRO A 330 -19.12 27.85 7.51
N GLY A 331 -20.15 28.64 7.83
CA GLY A 331 -20.01 30.00 8.35
C GLY A 331 -19.53 30.03 9.79
#